data_AF-A0A922S614-F1
#
_entry.id   AF-A0A922S614-F1
#
_cell.length_a   1.000
_cell.length_b   1.000
_cell.length_c   1.000
_cell.angle_alpha   90.00
_cell.angle_beta   90.00
_cell.angle_gamma   90.00
#
_symmetry.space_group_name_H-M   'P 1'
#
loop_
_entity.id
_entity.type
_entity.pdbx_description
1 polymer ?
#
loop_
_entity_poly.entity_id
_entity_poly.type
_entity_poly.pdbx_seq_one_letter_code
_entity_poly.pdbx_strand_id
1 'polypeptide(L)'
;MYDSEINSWNIIPVEGLPPCSRLGHLILYEFPYELANSNYERIPKGKMYIHGGMVNEKLLDDIYVLNFTNQSDNNLHFKGIWNKLYPTDKLSPLTINHDNAESECEYLDPKCIELTQIPSPSPRAAHGGTILTNKIYEQDTSKILIFGGLSLNGALNDMFCFDTS
;
A
#
# COMPACT_ATOMS: atom_id res chain seq x y z
N MET A 1 -3.40 -0.56 15.20
CA MET A 1 -2.26 -1.49 15.40
C MET A 1 -2.40 -2.16 16.75
N TYR A 2 -2.15 -3.46 16.82
CA TYR A 2 -2.17 -4.20 18.09
C TYR A 2 -0.75 -4.35 18.62
N ASP A 3 -0.52 -3.87 19.84
CA ASP A 3 0.72 -4.08 20.58
C ASP A 3 0.55 -5.34 21.45
N SER A 4 1.29 -6.39 21.10
CA SER A 4 1.22 -7.68 21.80
C SER A 4 1.95 -7.69 23.14
N GLU A 5 2.89 -6.77 23.39
CA GLU A 5 3.61 -6.72 24.67
C GLU A 5 2.70 -6.19 25.78
N ILE A 6 1.97 -5.12 25.49
CA ILE A 6 1.05 -4.48 26.44
C ILE A 6 -0.42 -4.87 26.22
N ASN A 7 -0.68 -5.77 25.26
CA ASN A 7 -2.00 -6.30 24.93
C ASN A 7 -3.05 -5.19 24.69
N SER A 8 -2.69 -4.19 23.87
CA SER A 8 -3.55 -3.03 23.63
C SER A 8 -3.61 -2.62 22.16
N TRP A 9 -4.74 -2.06 21.76
CA TRP A 9 -4.91 -1.43 20.46
C TRP A 9 -4.49 0.03 20.51
N ASN A 10 -3.66 0.43 19.54
CA ASN A 10 -3.22 1.80 19.34
C ASN A 10 -3.65 2.30 17.95
N ILE A 11 -4.16 3.53 17.90
CA ILE A 11 -4.41 4.24 16.64
C ILE A 11 -3.14 4.99 16.27
N ILE A 12 -2.69 4.82 15.03
CA ILE A 12 -1.52 5.52 14.50
C ILE A 12 -2.03 6.74 13.75
N PRO A 13 -1.57 7.96 14.06
CA PRO A 13 -1.87 9.13 13.24
C PRO A 13 -1.34 8.93 11.82
N VAL A 14 -2.17 9.24 10.82
CA VAL A 14 -1.79 9.14 9.40
C VAL A 14 -2.04 10.43 8.66
N GLU A 15 -1.20 10.70 7.66
CA GLU A 15 -1.31 11.83 6.74
C GLU A 15 -1.05 11.38 5.28
N GLY A 16 -1.14 12.30 4.33
CA GLY A 16 -0.87 12.03 2.92
C GLY A 16 -2.12 11.60 2.15
N LEU A 17 -1.93 10.78 1.11
CA LEU A 17 -3.01 10.31 0.23
C LEU A 17 -3.34 8.85 0.53
N PRO A 18 -4.29 8.56 1.45
CA PRO A 18 -4.65 7.19 1.78
C PRO A 18 -5.38 6.50 0.62
N PRO A 19 -5.32 5.15 0.52
CA PRO A 19 -6.26 4.42 -0.31
C PRO A 19 -7.68 4.59 0.23
N CYS A 20 -8.67 4.62 -0.65
CA CYS A 20 -10.07 4.61 -0.22
C CYS A 20 -10.43 3.30 0.53
N SER A 21 -11.44 3.35 1.40
CA SER A 21 -11.92 2.20 2.18
C SER A 21 -12.33 1.04 1.26
N ARG A 22 -11.79 -0.16 1.50
CA ARG A 22 -11.89 -1.30 0.57
C ARG A 22 -11.78 -2.66 1.25
N LEU A 23 -12.29 -3.70 0.59
CA LEU A 23 -12.23 -5.09 1.05
C LEU A 23 -11.30 -5.94 0.19
N GLY A 24 -10.80 -7.06 0.73
CA GLY A 24 -10.04 -8.07 -0.02
C GLY A 24 -8.74 -7.57 -0.65
N HIS A 25 -8.18 -6.46 -0.18
CA HIS A 25 -6.90 -5.95 -0.64
C HIS A 25 -5.75 -6.78 -0.06
N LEU A 26 -4.62 -6.81 -0.77
CA LEU A 26 -3.38 -7.38 -0.26
C LEU A 26 -2.66 -6.34 0.60
N ILE A 27 -2.19 -6.75 1.78
CA ILE A 27 -1.28 -5.96 2.63
C ILE A 27 0.05 -6.70 2.73
N LEU A 28 1.15 -6.01 2.45
CA LEU A 28 2.51 -6.53 2.64
C LEU A 28 3.33 -5.58 3.51
N TYR A 29 4.18 -6.13 4.38
CA TYR A 29 5.07 -5.35 5.23
C TYR A 29 6.52 -5.56 4.83
N GLU A 30 7.24 -4.47 4.57
CA GLU A 30 8.67 -4.44 4.34
C GLU A 30 9.41 -4.01 5.60
N PHE A 31 10.30 -4.89 6.08
CA PHE A 31 11.13 -4.60 7.24
C PHE A 31 12.30 -3.65 6.86
N PRO A 32 12.55 -2.62 7.68
CA PRO A 32 13.56 -1.61 7.46
C PRO A 32 14.95 -2.23 7.60
N TYR A 33 15.92 -1.66 6.92
CA TYR A 33 17.28 -2.20 6.96
C TYR A 33 18.02 -1.86 8.25
N GLU A 34 17.83 -0.65 8.77
CA GLU A 34 18.60 -0.18 9.93
C GLU A 34 18.23 -0.97 11.19
N LEU A 35 19.10 -1.89 11.59
CA LEU A 35 19.18 -2.36 12.97
C LEU A 35 19.56 -1.15 13.82
N ALA A 36 18.56 -0.47 14.35
CA ALA A 36 18.80 0.59 15.31
C ALA A 36 19.58 0.00 16.49
N ASN A 37 20.81 0.50 16.69
CA ASN A 37 21.55 0.29 17.92
C ASN A 37 20.69 0.80 19.08
N SER A 38 20.42 -0.11 20.02
CA SER A 38 19.90 0.16 21.38
C SER A 38 18.71 1.12 21.47
N ASN A 39 17.51 0.58 21.29
CA ASN A 39 16.43 0.54 22.27
C ASN A 39 15.20 0.03 21.52
N TYR A 40 14.43 -0.84 22.16
CA TYR A 40 13.19 -1.42 21.65
C TYR A 40 12.16 -0.30 21.41
N GLU A 41 12.32 0.47 20.34
CA GLU A 41 11.28 1.37 19.88
C GLU A 41 10.14 0.47 19.40
N ARG A 42 9.02 0.50 20.13
CA ARG A 42 7.74 -0.20 19.87
C ARG A 42 7.04 0.28 18.59
N ILE A 43 7.80 0.87 17.70
CA ILE A 43 7.37 1.59 16.52
C ILE A 43 7.67 0.68 15.33
N PRO A 44 6.69 0.42 14.45
CA PRO A 44 6.97 -0.19 13.16
C PRO A 44 7.87 0.77 12.40
N LYS A 45 9.16 0.46 12.35
CA LYS A 45 10.08 1.03 11.37
C LYS A 45 9.86 0.15 10.14
N GLY A 46 9.56 0.70 8.97
CA GLY A 46 9.27 -0.08 7.76
C GLY A 46 8.30 0.58 6.79
N LYS A 47 7.81 -0.20 5.83
CA LYS A 47 6.80 0.22 4.87
C LYS A 47 5.67 -0.79 4.80
N MET A 48 4.43 -0.33 4.70
CA MET A 48 3.28 -1.19 4.45
C MET A 48 2.72 -0.89 3.06
N TYR A 49 2.70 -1.89 2.19
CA TYR A 49 2.15 -1.78 0.85
C TYR A 49 0.73 -2.33 0.82
N ILE A 50 -0.14 -1.66 0.08
CA ILE A 50 -1.50 -2.11 -0.21
C ILE A 50 -1.64 -2.23 -1.72
N HIS A 51 -2.19 -3.35 -2.19
CA HIS A 51 -2.55 -3.53 -3.61
C HIS A 51 -3.99 -4.01 -3.77
N GLY A 52 -4.69 -3.40 -4.73
CA GLY A 52 -6.00 -3.80 -5.21
C GLY A 52 -7.07 -3.82 -4.14
N GLY A 53 -7.93 -4.84 -4.19
CA GLY A 53 -9.14 -4.94 -3.39
C GLY A 53 -10.39 -4.51 -4.17
N MET A 54 -11.49 -4.34 -3.46
CA MET A 54 -12.77 -3.94 -4.03
C MET A 54 -13.50 -2.91 -3.18
N VAL A 55 -14.25 -2.06 -3.88
CA VAL A 55 -15.21 -1.11 -3.31
C VAL A 55 -16.52 -1.30 -4.06
N ASN A 56 -17.56 -1.73 -3.35
CA ASN A 56 -18.80 -2.19 -3.97
C ASN A 56 -18.47 -3.26 -5.04
N GLU A 57 -18.94 -3.10 -6.27
CA GLU A 57 -18.68 -4.04 -7.38
C GLU A 57 -17.40 -3.71 -8.18
N LYS A 58 -16.65 -2.68 -7.78
CA LYS A 58 -15.45 -2.22 -8.50
C LYS A 58 -14.20 -2.83 -7.89
N LEU A 59 -13.46 -3.58 -8.70
CA LEU A 59 -12.13 -4.08 -8.37
C LEU A 59 -11.07 -3.02 -8.68
N LEU A 60 -9.97 -3.05 -7.91
CA LEU A 60 -8.88 -2.09 -7.99
C LEU A 60 -7.55 -2.79 -8.32
N ASP A 61 -6.63 -2.08 -8.95
CA ASP A 61 -5.25 -2.48 -9.29
C ASP A 61 -4.20 -1.47 -8.80
N ASP A 62 -4.62 -0.48 -8.01
CA ASP A 62 -3.76 0.56 -7.46
C ASP A 62 -2.80 0.01 -6.40
N ILE A 63 -1.64 0.68 -6.26
CA ILE A 63 -0.66 0.38 -5.22
C ILE A 63 -0.45 1.61 -4.37
N TYR A 64 -0.55 1.45 -3.05
CA TYR A 64 -0.25 2.47 -2.06
C TYR A 64 0.85 1.99 -1.12
N VAL A 65 1.58 2.93 -0.53
CA VAL A 65 2.57 2.68 0.52
C VAL A 65 2.34 3.60 1.70
N LEU A 66 2.36 3.02 2.89
CA LEU A 66 2.43 3.74 4.17
C LEU A 66 3.88 3.69 4.67
N ASN A 67 4.53 4.83 4.72
CA ASN A 67 5.86 4.98 5.32
C ASN A 67 5.70 5.38 6.78
N PHE A 68 6.32 4.64 7.70
CA PHE A 68 6.37 5.05 9.09
C PHE A 68 7.50 6.05 9.31
N THR A 69 7.21 7.13 10.03
CA THR A 69 8.17 8.19 10.34
C THR A 69 8.14 8.54 11.83
N ASN A 70 9.29 8.88 12.38
CA ASN A 70 9.39 9.37 13.75
C ASN A 70 8.80 10.77 13.85
N GLN A 71 8.08 11.06 14.93
CA GLN A 71 7.72 12.44 15.28
C GLN A 71 8.72 12.99 16.30
N SER A 72 9.19 14.20 16.06
CA SER A 72 10.07 14.93 16.99
C SER A 72 9.33 15.51 18.19
N ASP A 73 8.01 15.66 18.13
CA ASP A 73 7.23 16.39 19.12
C ASP A 73 5.96 15.63 19.58
N ASN A 74 5.71 15.70 20.89
CA ASN A 74 4.63 15.09 21.69
C ASN A 74 4.76 13.59 21.99
N ASN A 75 4.05 13.13 23.04
CA ASN A 75 4.01 11.75 23.57
C ASN A 75 3.60 10.65 22.54
N LEU A 76 3.38 11.01 21.29
CA LEU A 76 3.20 10.11 20.15
C LEU A 76 4.51 10.04 19.38
N HIS A 77 5.19 8.91 19.48
CA HIS A 77 6.54 8.77 18.96
C HIS A 77 6.62 8.57 17.43
N PHE A 78 5.48 8.37 16.73
CA PHE A 78 5.48 8.10 15.29
C PHE A 78 4.15 8.39 14.58
N LYS A 79 4.24 8.62 13.27
CA LYS A 79 3.12 8.79 12.34
C LYS A 79 3.35 8.00 11.05
N GLY A 80 2.27 7.70 10.33
CA GLY A 80 2.32 7.10 9.00
C GLY A 80 2.03 8.10 7.88
N ILE A 81 2.77 8.05 6.78
CA ILE A 81 2.58 8.89 5.60
C ILE A 81 2.19 8.03 4.40
N TRP A 82 0.96 8.19 3.93
CA TRP A 82 0.44 7.50 2.75
C TRP A 82 0.89 8.15 1.44
N ASN A 83 1.30 7.32 0.49
CA ASN A 83 1.63 7.72 -0.87
C ASN A 83 1.05 6.70 -1.86
N LYS A 84 0.57 7.18 -3.01
CA LYS A 84 0.16 6.33 -4.13
C LYS A 84 1.38 6.04 -5.02
N LEU A 85 1.63 4.76 -5.29
CA LEU A 85 2.72 4.30 -6.17
C LEU A 85 2.24 3.94 -7.56
N TYR A 86 1.01 3.44 -7.70
CA TYR A 86 0.46 3.04 -8.99
C TYR A 86 -1.07 3.27 -9.08
N PRO A 87 -1.59 3.69 -10.25
CA PRO A 87 -0.82 4.33 -11.33
C PRO A 87 -0.23 5.66 -10.86
N THR A 88 0.86 6.10 -11.50
CA THR A 88 1.58 7.34 -11.17
C THR A 88 0.92 8.61 -11.72
N ASP A 89 -0.28 8.50 -12.31
CA ASP A 89 -0.91 9.62 -12.98
C ASP A 89 -1.17 10.78 -12.01
N LYS A 90 -0.72 11.99 -12.43
CA LYS A 90 -0.84 13.27 -11.71
C LYS A 90 -2.29 13.77 -11.68
N LEU A 91 -3.22 13.00 -11.14
CA LEU A 91 -4.52 13.54 -10.78
C LEU A 91 -4.38 14.22 -9.42
N SER A 92 -4.59 15.53 -9.44
CA SER A 92 -4.57 16.42 -8.28
C SER A 92 -5.33 15.79 -7.10
N PRO A 93 -4.84 15.91 -5.86
CA PRO A 93 -5.60 15.50 -4.70
C PRO A 93 -6.95 16.20 -4.72
N LEU A 94 -8.03 15.43 -4.84
CA LEU A 94 -9.31 15.93 -4.36
C LEU A 94 -9.12 16.09 -2.85
N THR A 95 -9.08 17.34 -2.38
CA THR A 95 -9.31 17.66 -0.97
C THR A 95 -10.70 17.15 -0.62
N ILE A 96 -10.81 16.07 0.14
CA ILE A 96 -12.10 15.47 0.51
C ILE A 96 -12.25 15.47 2.04
N ASN A 97 -13.33 16.11 2.49
CA ASN A 97 -13.85 16.02 3.85
C ASN A 97 -14.31 14.58 4.12
N HIS A 98 -14.08 14.12 5.35
CA HIS A 98 -14.22 12.76 5.88
C HIS A 98 -15.59 12.05 5.70
N ASP A 99 -16.55 12.65 4.99
CA ASP A 99 -17.97 12.28 4.99
C ASP A 99 -18.49 11.67 3.67
N ASN A 100 -17.69 11.62 2.58
CA ASN A 100 -18.16 11.20 1.25
C ASN A 100 -17.34 10.04 0.63
N ALA A 101 -17.35 8.87 1.28
CA ALA A 101 -16.64 7.65 0.83
C ALA A 101 -16.96 7.19 -0.61
N GLU A 102 -18.12 7.57 -1.17
CA GLU A 102 -18.55 7.19 -2.52
C GLU A 102 -17.83 7.97 -3.64
N SER A 103 -17.39 9.21 -3.36
CA SER A 103 -16.64 10.05 -4.31
C SER A 103 -15.14 9.76 -4.31
N GLU A 104 -14.62 9.11 -3.27
CA GLU A 104 -13.18 8.87 -3.05
C GLU A 104 -12.57 7.82 -4.00
N CYS A 105 -13.39 6.95 -4.60
CA CYS A 105 -12.94 5.85 -5.47
C CYS A 105 -13.37 6.03 -6.95
N GLU A 106 -13.83 7.22 -7.36
CA GLU A 106 -14.03 7.59 -8.76
C GLU A 106 -12.67 7.75 -9.47
N TYR A 107 -12.02 6.61 -9.69
CA TYR A 107 -11.00 6.46 -10.70
C TYR A 107 -11.61 6.91 -12.03
N LEU A 108 -11.10 8.02 -12.57
CA LEU A 108 -11.37 8.41 -13.95
C LEU A 108 -11.01 7.20 -14.81
N ASP A 109 -11.99 6.72 -15.55
CA ASP A 109 -11.85 5.63 -16.50
C ASP A 109 -10.64 5.94 -17.40
N PRO A 110 -9.51 5.23 -17.26
CA PRO A 110 -8.38 5.51 -18.11
C PRO A 110 -8.80 5.03 -19.49
N LYS A 111 -9.07 5.98 -20.39
CA LYS A 111 -8.99 5.70 -21.82
C LYS A 111 -7.69 4.91 -22.01
N CYS A 112 -7.81 3.66 -22.45
CA CYS A 112 -6.67 2.81 -22.79
C CYS A 112 -5.80 3.56 -23.79
N ILE A 113 -4.77 4.23 -23.31
CA ILE A 113 -3.69 4.71 -24.14
C ILE A 113 -2.74 3.52 -24.22
N GLU A 114 -2.75 2.84 -25.37
CA GLU A 114 -1.75 1.85 -25.76
C GLU A 114 -0.37 2.52 -25.86
N LEU A 115 0.22 2.81 -24.70
CA LEU A 115 1.66 2.88 -24.58
C LEU A 115 2.11 1.44 -24.36
N THR A 116 3.22 1.05 -24.98
CA THR A 116 3.88 -0.25 -24.82
C THR A 116 4.13 -0.55 -23.34
N GLN A 117 3.13 -1.11 -22.67
CA GLN A 117 3.05 -1.24 -21.23
C GLN A 117 3.61 -2.61 -20.83
N ILE A 118 4.55 -2.57 -19.89
CA ILE A 118 4.86 -3.73 -19.06
C ILE A 118 3.50 -4.27 -18.54
N PRO A 119 3.20 -5.57 -18.69
CA PRO A 119 1.89 -6.08 -18.30
C PRO A 119 1.65 -5.83 -16.81
N SER A 120 0.70 -4.96 -16.49
CA SER A 120 0.22 -4.73 -15.12
C SER A 120 -0.84 -5.78 -14.75
N PRO A 121 -0.98 -6.13 -13.46
CA PRO A 121 -2.08 -6.97 -13.03
C PRO A 121 -3.42 -6.33 -13.37
N SER A 122 -4.38 -7.14 -13.83
CA SER A 122 -5.78 -6.72 -13.88
C SER A 122 -6.30 -6.36 -12.48
N PRO A 123 -7.28 -5.45 -12.36
CA PRO A 123 -7.95 -5.16 -11.09
C PRO A 123 -8.46 -6.43 -10.40
N ARG A 124 -8.13 -6.57 -9.11
CA ARG A 124 -8.33 -7.82 -8.37
C ARG A 124 -8.47 -7.66 -6.87
N ALA A 125 -9.19 -8.58 -6.25
CA ALA A 125 -9.32 -8.74 -4.80
C ALA A 125 -8.99 -10.17 -4.38
N ALA A 126 -8.88 -10.42 -3.08
CA ALA A 126 -8.63 -11.73 -2.47
C ALA A 126 -7.43 -12.47 -3.07
N HIS A 127 -6.39 -11.74 -3.45
CA HIS A 127 -5.15 -12.29 -4.00
C HIS A 127 -4.07 -12.41 -2.92
N GLY A 128 -3.07 -13.25 -3.19
CA GLY A 128 -1.90 -13.40 -2.35
C GLY A 128 -0.72 -12.61 -2.89
N GLY A 129 0.30 -12.46 -2.06
CA GLY A 129 1.56 -11.88 -2.50
C GLY A 129 2.66 -12.01 -1.46
N THR A 130 3.85 -11.59 -1.86
CA THR A 130 5.02 -11.50 -0.98
C THR A 130 5.89 -10.32 -1.43
N ILE A 131 6.74 -9.84 -0.53
CA ILE A 131 7.77 -8.86 -0.86
C ILE A 131 9.14 -9.53 -0.84
N LEU A 132 9.91 -9.31 -1.90
CA LEU A 132 11.30 -9.71 -2.00
C LEU A 132 12.15 -8.45 -1.93
N THR A 133 12.94 -8.34 -0.89
CA THR A 133 13.85 -7.21 -0.73
C THR A 133 15.27 -7.69 -1.02
N ASN A 134 15.87 -7.17 -2.10
CA ASN A 134 17.27 -7.38 -2.42
C ASN A 134 18.06 -6.13 -2.03
N LYS A 135 18.89 -6.28 -1.00
CA LYS A 135 19.73 -5.21 -0.45
C LYS A 135 21.18 -5.51 -0.83
N ILE A 136 21.57 -5.11 -2.05
CA ILE A 136 22.98 -5.08 -2.47
C ILE A 136 23.48 -3.67 -2.18
N TYR A 137 24.67 -3.54 -1.59
CA TYR A 137 25.30 -2.28 -1.18
C TYR A 137 24.82 -1.04 -1.96
N GLU A 138 24.26 -0.07 -1.22
CA GLU A 138 23.80 1.25 -1.70
C GLU A 138 22.54 1.27 -2.59
N GLN A 139 21.94 0.13 -2.94
CA GLN A 139 20.68 0.06 -3.69
C GLN A 139 19.73 -0.96 -3.08
N ASP A 140 18.80 -0.47 -2.25
CA ASP A 140 17.67 -1.26 -1.76
C ASP A 140 16.63 -1.37 -2.88
N THR A 141 16.50 -2.57 -3.46
CA THR A 141 15.43 -2.87 -4.42
C THR A 141 14.42 -3.80 -3.76
N SER A 142 13.17 -3.36 -3.71
CA SER A 142 12.06 -4.18 -3.24
C SER A 142 11.16 -4.53 -4.41
N LYS A 143 10.73 -5.78 -4.47
CA LYS A 143 9.83 -6.30 -5.49
C LYS A 143 8.61 -6.88 -4.81
N ILE A 144 7.43 -6.45 -5.23
CA ILE A 144 6.16 -7.01 -4.79
C ILE A 144 5.75 -8.08 -5.79
N LEU A 145 5.58 -9.30 -5.30
CA LEU A 145 5.00 -10.41 -6.07
C LEU A 145 3.52 -10.53 -5.75
N ILE A 146 2.69 -10.56 -6.78
CA ILE A 146 1.23 -10.71 -6.68
C ILE A 146 0.84 -12.00 -7.39
N PHE A 147 0.01 -12.83 -6.75
CA PHE A 147 -0.46 -14.09 -7.31
C PHE A 147 -1.97 -14.26 -7.19
N GLY A 148 -2.60 -14.61 -8.32
CA GLY A 148 -3.99 -14.99 -8.40
C GLY A 148 -4.97 -13.91 -7.95
N GLY A 149 -6.06 -14.33 -7.32
CA GLY A 149 -7.16 -13.48 -6.85
C GLY A 149 -8.45 -13.67 -7.64
N LEU A 150 -9.40 -12.78 -7.38
CA LEU A 150 -10.65 -12.66 -8.10
C LEU A 150 -10.62 -11.41 -8.98
N SER A 151 -10.92 -11.59 -10.26
CA SER A 151 -11.19 -10.52 -11.22
C SER A 151 -12.66 -10.52 -11.65
N LEU A 152 -13.05 -9.54 -12.48
CA LEU A 152 -14.35 -9.55 -13.18
C LEU A 152 -14.57 -10.80 -14.02
N ASN A 153 -13.49 -11.45 -14.49
CA ASN A 153 -13.54 -12.66 -15.32
C ASN A 153 -13.46 -13.95 -14.48
N GLY A 154 -13.49 -13.83 -13.14
CA GLY A 154 -13.38 -14.96 -12.22
C GLY A 154 -11.99 -15.10 -11.61
N ALA A 155 -11.73 -16.29 -11.08
CA ALA A 155 -10.50 -16.61 -10.37
C ALA A 155 -9.27 -16.59 -11.28
N LEU A 156 -8.16 -16.09 -10.75
CA LEU A 156 -6.90 -15.92 -11.45
C LEU A 156 -5.82 -16.87 -10.90
N ASN A 157 -4.85 -17.20 -11.75
CA ASN A 157 -3.66 -18.02 -11.43
C ASN A 157 -2.36 -17.43 -12.01
N ASP A 158 -2.39 -16.15 -12.38
CA ASP A 158 -1.28 -15.38 -12.91
C ASP A 158 -0.34 -14.88 -11.81
N MET A 159 0.87 -14.49 -12.19
CA MET A 159 1.89 -13.93 -11.29
C MET A 159 2.46 -12.64 -11.88
N PHE A 160 2.49 -11.58 -11.07
CA PHE A 160 3.08 -10.29 -11.41
C PHE A 160 4.20 -9.92 -10.46
N CYS A 161 5.12 -9.08 -10.94
CA CYS A 161 6.20 -8.51 -10.17
C CYS A 161 6.20 -6.99 -10.38
N PHE A 162 6.07 -6.23 -9.30
CA PHE A 162 6.16 -4.77 -9.30
C PHE A 162 7.46 -4.33 -8.63
N ASP A 163 8.25 -3.48 -9.29
CA ASP A 163 9.44 -2.88 -8.71
C ASP A 163 9.07 -1.62 -7.93
N THR A 164 9.48 -1.53 -6.66
CA THR A 164 9.14 -0.40 -5.79
C THR A 164 10.18 0.73 -5.83
N SER A 165 11.28 0.55 -6.59
CA SER A 165 12.37 1.53 -6.71
C SER A 165 12.22 2.50 -7.88
#